data_AF-A0AAD6EV63-F1
#
_entry.id   AF-A0AAD6EV63-F1
#
_cell.length_a   1.000
_cell.length_b   1.000
_cell.length_c   1.000
_cell.angle_alpha   90.00
_cell.angle_beta   90.00
_cell.angle_gamma   90.00
#
_symmetry.space_group_name_H-M   'P 1'
#
loop_
_entity.id
_entity.type
_entity.pdbx_description
1 polymer ?
#
loop_
_entity_poly.entity_id
_entity_poly.type
_entity_poly.pdbx_seq_one_letter_code
_entity_poly.pdbx_strand_id
1 'polypeptide(L)'
;MRKQRKMGHITIVGPSKSVVKSRLNLMLQKDATTEKQAATSRVAIIMGSDSDLPVMKDAAEILTSFGIPFELTIVSAHRTPERMYSFAMSAKDRGIQVIIAGAGGAAHLPGMVASLTALPVIGVPVKTSSLSGMDSLLSIVQMPKGIPVATVAIGNAANAGLLAARMLASTDSDLWDKVTKYQKELEDTVLLKAERLEGEGWERYLNA
;
A
#
# COMPACT_ATOMS: atom_id res chain seq x y z
N MET A 1 33.89 -0.37 -47.47
CA MET A 1 32.62 0.01 -46.80
C MET A 1 32.86 1.21 -45.89
N ARG A 2 32.09 2.30 -46.02
CA ARG A 2 32.21 3.44 -45.08
C ARG A 2 31.75 2.99 -43.69
N LYS A 3 32.65 3.00 -42.70
CA LYS A 3 32.32 2.77 -41.28
C LYS A 3 31.31 3.85 -40.85
N GLN A 4 30.27 3.47 -40.09
CA GLN A 4 29.20 4.33 -39.53
C GLN A 4 27.98 4.68 -40.41
N ARG A 5 27.54 3.82 -41.34
CA ARG A 5 26.17 3.96 -41.86
C ARG A 5 25.16 3.41 -40.82
N LYS A 6 24.12 4.18 -40.51
CA LYS A 6 22.98 3.73 -39.69
C LYS A 6 22.36 2.50 -40.36
N MET A 7 22.42 1.34 -39.70
CA MET A 7 21.98 0.05 -40.27
C MET A 7 20.47 -0.17 -40.15
N GLY A 8 19.77 0.61 -39.32
CA GLY A 8 18.33 0.51 -39.11
C GLY A 8 17.85 1.43 -37.98
N HIS A 9 16.55 1.49 -37.75
CA HIS A 9 15.96 2.06 -36.55
C HIS A 9 14.84 1.15 -36.06
N ILE A 10 14.65 1.08 -34.75
CA ILE A 10 13.53 0.37 -34.12
C ILE A 10 12.70 1.43 -33.41
N THR A 11 11.40 1.44 -33.70
CA THR A 11 10.43 2.34 -33.03
C THR A 11 9.62 1.53 -32.04
N ILE A 12 9.72 1.88 -30.75
CA ILE A 12 8.97 1.24 -29.68
C ILE A 12 7.82 2.17 -29.30
N VAL A 13 6.58 1.71 -29.49
CA VAL A 13 5.37 2.47 -29.16
C VAL A 13 4.68 1.88 -27.93
N GLY A 14 3.97 2.72 -27.18
CA GLY A 14 3.22 2.33 -25.99
C GLY A 14 2.39 3.49 -25.46
N PRO A 15 1.39 3.20 -24.60
CA PRO A 15 0.46 4.21 -24.09
C PRO A 15 1.12 5.21 -23.12
N SER A 16 2.34 4.94 -22.66
CA SER A 16 3.11 5.85 -21.81
C SER A 16 4.62 5.64 -21.95
N LYS A 17 5.41 6.66 -21.57
CA LYS A 17 6.88 6.60 -21.56
C LYS A 17 7.42 5.45 -20.71
N SER A 18 6.73 5.11 -19.60
CA SER A 18 7.10 3.99 -18.73
C SER A 18 6.99 2.65 -19.47
N VAL A 19 5.84 2.41 -20.14
CA VAL A 19 5.62 1.17 -20.90
C VAL A 19 6.64 1.03 -22.05
N VAL A 20 6.94 2.13 -22.74
CA VAL A 20 7.98 2.15 -23.79
C VAL A 20 9.35 1.80 -23.21
N LYS A 21 9.69 2.34 -22.03
CA LYS A 21 10.98 2.09 -21.36
C LYS A 21 11.11 0.65 -20.89
N SER A 22 10.05 0.05 -20.34
CA SER A 22 10.05 -1.36 -19.95
C SER A 22 10.23 -2.29 -21.15
N ARG A 23 9.53 -2.02 -22.27
CA ARG A 23 9.69 -2.78 -23.53
C ARG A 23 11.10 -2.65 -24.11
N LEU A 24 11.68 -1.45 -24.07
CA LEU A 24 13.06 -1.22 -24.47
C LEU A 24 14.03 -2.02 -23.60
N ASN A 25 13.86 -2.00 -22.27
CA ASN A 25 14.72 -2.71 -21.34
C ASN A 25 14.68 -4.24 -21.58
N LEU A 26 13.49 -4.80 -21.84
CA LEU A 26 13.34 -6.21 -22.20
C LEU A 26 14.09 -6.56 -23.49
N MET A 27 14.05 -5.68 -24.49
CA MET A 27 14.77 -5.90 -25.76
C MET A 27 16.29 -5.80 -25.61
N LEU A 28 16.78 -4.99 -24.67
CA LEU A 28 18.21 -4.81 -24.40
C LEU A 28 18.81 -5.92 -23.53
N GLN A 29 18.00 -6.61 -22.73
CA GLN A 29 18.44 -7.71 -21.87
C GLN A 29 18.40 -9.05 -22.63
N LYS A 30 19.41 -9.30 -23.48
CA LYS A 30 19.79 -10.68 -23.84
C LYS A 30 20.82 -11.18 -22.83
N ASP A 31 20.48 -12.26 -22.14
CA ASP A 31 21.35 -13.09 -21.29
C ASP A 31 21.97 -12.37 -20.08
N ALA A 32 21.13 -11.89 -19.15
CA ALA A 32 21.56 -11.62 -17.78
C ALA A 32 20.96 -12.69 -16.85
N THR A 33 21.86 -13.48 -16.29
CA THR A 33 21.71 -14.45 -15.21
C THR A 33 20.64 -14.11 -14.19
N THR A 34 19.92 -15.14 -13.76
CA THR A 34 18.90 -15.22 -12.71
C THR A 34 19.44 -14.79 -11.34
N GLU A 35 19.85 -13.54 -11.18
CA GLU A 35 19.80 -12.91 -9.88
C GLU A 35 18.33 -12.72 -9.53
N LYS A 36 17.94 -13.18 -8.34
CA LYS A 36 16.59 -13.06 -7.78
C LYS A 36 16.29 -11.57 -7.66
N GLN A 37 15.80 -10.97 -8.73
CA GLN A 37 15.51 -9.55 -8.83
C GLN A 37 14.54 -9.24 -7.69
N ALA A 38 15.02 -8.50 -6.68
CA ALA A 38 14.22 -8.16 -5.52
C ALA A 38 12.91 -7.57 -6.03
N ALA A 39 11.79 -8.22 -5.73
CA ALA A 39 10.50 -7.86 -6.26
C ALA A 39 10.26 -6.37 -5.99
N THR A 40 10.08 -5.58 -7.05
CA THR A 40 9.87 -4.15 -6.92
C THR A 40 8.63 -3.91 -6.07
N SER A 41 8.80 -3.24 -4.93
CA SER A 41 7.69 -2.92 -4.04
C SER A 41 6.60 -2.16 -4.79
N ARG A 42 5.35 -2.64 -4.68
CA ARG A 42 4.16 -1.99 -5.24
C ARG A 42 3.47 -1.11 -4.20
N VAL A 43 3.62 -1.42 -2.93
CA VAL A 43 3.06 -0.65 -1.81
C VAL A 43 4.19 -0.21 -0.88
N ALA A 44 4.09 0.99 -0.34
CA ALA A 44 4.98 1.44 0.72
C ALA A 44 4.20 1.70 2.00
N ILE A 45 4.60 1.06 3.10
CA ILE A 45 4.09 1.29 4.44
C ILE A 45 5.07 2.20 5.17
N ILE A 46 4.61 3.39 5.55
CA ILE A 46 5.41 4.35 6.31
C ILE A 46 4.73 4.70 7.62
N MET A 47 5.55 5.00 8.63
CA MET A 47 5.09 5.40 9.94
C MET A 47 5.97 6.48 10.55
N GLY A 48 5.37 7.32 11.39
CA GLY A 48 6.05 8.46 12.01
C GLY A 48 7.07 8.04 13.07
N SER A 49 6.82 6.92 13.75
CA SER A 49 7.67 6.34 14.79
C SER A 49 7.64 4.81 14.77
N ASP A 50 8.66 4.17 15.33
CA ASP A 50 8.69 2.73 15.59
C ASP A 50 7.58 2.25 16.54
N SER A 51 7.13 3.10 17.48
CA SER A 51 5.98 2.85 18.34
C SER A 51 4.67 2.62 17.59
N ASP A 52 4.58 3.04 16.32
CA ASP A 52 3.42 2.80 15.46
C ASP A 52 3.45 1.39 14.82
N LEU A 53 4.61 0.72 14.81
CA LEU A 53 4.81 -0.57 14.16
C LEU A 53 3.85 -1.68 14.63
N PRO A 54 3.53 -1.82 15.93
CA PRO A 54 2.58 -2.83 16.39
C PRO A 54 1.19 -2.73 15.74
N VAL A 55 0.80 -1.53 15.32
CA VAL A 55 -0.43 -1.28 14.55
C VAL A 55 -0.16 -1.48 13.06
N MET A 56 0.89 -0.85 12.54
CA MET A 56 1.14 -0.80 11.09
C MET A 56 1.55 -2.15 10.49
N LYS A 57 2.05 -3.10 11.30
CA LYS A 57 2.36 -4.46 10.85
C LYS A 57 1.13 -5.19 10.28
N ASP A 58 -0.08 -4.86 10.72
CA ASP A 58 -1.29 -5.54 10.25
C ASP A 58 -1.53 -5.24 8.74
N ALA A 59 -1.11 -4.06 8.25
CA ALA A 59 -1.10 -3.79 6.82
C ALA A 59 -0.10 -4.70 6.08
N ALA A 60 1.10 -4.90 6.64
CA ALA A 60 2.12 -5.77 6.07
C ALA A 60 1.66 -7.24 6.03
N GLU A 61 1.00 -7.72 7.08
CA GLU A 61 0.42 -9.07 7.16
C GLU A 61 -0.62 -9.29 6.05
N ILE A 62 -1.52 -8.32 5.83
CA ILE A 62 -2.49 -8.37 4.75
C ILE A 62 -1.82 -8.35 3.36
N LEU A 63 -0.87 -7.46 3.12
CA LEU A 63 -0.18 -7.40 1.82
C LEU A 63 0.59 -8.70 1.54
N THR A 64 1.17 -9.30 2.58
CA THR A 64 1.84 -10.60 2.50
C THR A 64 0.87 -11.71 2.09
N SER A 65 -0.33 -11.76 2.68
CA SER A 65 -1.32 -12.81 2.36
C SER A 65 -1.82 -12.73 0.91
N PHE A 66 -1.86 -11.53 0.32
CA PHE A 66 -2.17 -11.35 -1.11
C PHE A 66 -0.96 -11.56 -2.04
N GLY A 67 0.25 -11.67 -1.50
CA GLY A 67 1.49 -11.74 -2.27
C GLY A 67 1.85 -10.41 -2.95
N ILE A 68 1.44 -9.28 -2.38
CA ILE A 68 1.78 -7.95 -2.89
C ILE A 68 3.15 -7.56 -2.32
N PRO A 69 4.18 -7.29 -3.14
CA PRO A 69 5.47 -6.84 -2.64
C PRO A 69 5.35 -5.43 -2.06
N PHE A 70 5.93 -5.22 -0.88
CA PHE A 70 5.89 -3.94 -0.19
C PHE A 70 7.22 -3.61 0.49
N GLU A 71 7.43 -2.32 0.75
CA GLU A 71 8.45 -1.84 1.68
C GLU A 71 7.81 -1.31 2.96
N LEU A 72 8.51 -1.41 4.08
CA LEU A 72 8.08 -0.90 5.38
C LEU A 72 9.23 -0.11 6.01
N THR A 73 9.00 1.16 6.35
CA THR A 73 10.06 2.01 6.92
C THR A 73 9.51 3.16 7.78
N ILE A 74 10.40 3.82 8.52
CA ILE A 74 10.08 4.99 9.35
C ILE A 74 10.34 6.27 8.55
N VAL A 75 9.34 7.14 8.51
CA VAL A 75 9.35 8.45 7.86
C VAL A 75 8.60 9.43 8.77
N SER A 76 9.32 10.34 9.42
CA SER A 76 8.70 11.28 10.36
C SER A 76 8.51 12.64 9.72
N ALA A 77 7.25 13.06 9.54
CA ALA A 77 6.92 14.37 8.99
C ALA A 77 7.51 15.53 9.83
N HIS A 78 7.53 15.38 11.15
CA HIS A 78 7.99 16.44 12.06
C HIS A 78 9.49 16.39 12.34
N ARG A 79 10.08 15.19 12.40
CA ARG A 79 11.50 15.01 12.80
C ARG A 79 12.45 14.86 11.62
N THR A 80 11.97 14.36 10.48
CA THR A 80 12.77 14.16 9.27
C THR A 80 12.02 14.64 8.01
N PRO A 81 11.61 15.92 7.94
CA PRO A 81 10.78 16.44 6.85
C PRO A 81 11.43 16.29 5.46
N GLU A 82 12.75 16.45 5.35
CA GLU A 82 13.47 16.25 4.08
C GLU A 82 13.46 14.79 3.61
N ARG A 83 13.53 13.83 4.54
CA ARG A 83 13.38 12.40 4.24
C ARG A 83 11.97 12.10 3.75
N MET A 84 10.96 12.66 4.42
CA MET A 84 9.56 12.53 3.98
C MET A 84 9.35 13.10 2.59
N TYR A 85 9.89 14.29 2.33
CA TYR A 85 9.82 14.93 1.01
C TYR A 85 10.47 14.06 -0.07
N SER A 86 11.71 13.64 0.16
CA SER A 86 12.47 12.79 -0.77
C SER A 86 11.78 11.45 -1.01
N PHE A 87 11.20 10.86 0.03
CA PHE A 87 10.42 9.63 -0.07
C PHE A 87 9.20 9.81 -0.98
N ALA A 88 8.38 10.83 -0.74
CA ALA A 88 7.13 11.06 -1.47
C ALA A 88 7.39 11.38 -2.95
N MET A 89 8.38 12.23 -3.23
CA MET A 89 8.75 12.64 -4.59
C MET A 89 9.31 11.47 -5.43
N SER A 90 10.06 10.56 -4.81
CA SER A 90 10.69 9.44 -5.52
C SER A 90 9.82 8.18 -5.59
N ALA A 91 8.76 8.07 -4.80
CA ALA A 91 7.96 6.84 -4.65
C ALA A 91 7.50 6.25 -5.99
N LYS A 92 6.95 7.09 -6.88
CA LYS A 92 6.46 6.65 -8.20
C LYS A 92 7.59 6.09 -9.07
N ASP A 93 8.75 6.74 -9.08
CA ASP A 93 9.90 6.32 -9.89
C ASP A 93 10.53 5.01 -9.39
N ARG A 94 10.32 4.69 -8.11
CA ARG A 94 10.69 3.40 -7.49
C ARG A 94 9.69 2.28 -7.76
N GLY A 95 8.57 2.56 -8.44
CA GLY A 95 7.53 1.58 -8.75
C GLY A 95 6.41 1.47 -7.72
N ILE A 96 6.39 2.33 -6.68
CA ILE A 96 5.30 2.37 -5.72
C ILE A 96 4.02 2.84 -6.42
N GLN A 97 2.93 2.15 -6.14
CA GLN A 97 1.59 2.38 -6.69
C GLN A 97 0.61 2.88 -5.61
N VAL A 98 0.79 2.48 -4.35
CA VAL A 98 -0.03 2.92 -3.21
C VAL A 98 0.88 3.18 -2.00
N ILE A 99 0.61 4.24 -1.24
CA ILE A 99 1.30 4.52 0.02
C ILE A 99 0.31 4.35 1.18
N ILE A 100 0.69 3.60 2.21
CA ILE A 100 -0.02 3.49 3.47
C ILE A 100 0.79 4.24 4.53
N ALA A 101 0.21 5.27 5.13
CA ALA A 101 0.88 6.14 6.08
C ALA A 101 0.19 6.12 7.45
N GLY A 102 0.91 5.73 8.49
CA GLY A 102 0.46 5.73 9.88
C GLY A 102 1.03 6.89 10.69
N ALA A 103 0.18 7.58 11.46
CA ALA A 103 0.62 8.59 12.41
C ALA A 103 -0.39 8.80 13.55
N GLY A 104 0.11 9.18 14.73
CA GLY A 104 -0.69 9.51 15.91
C GLY A 104 -0.65 11.00 16.29
N GLY A 105 -1.67 11.48 17.01
CA GLY A 105 -1.74 12.84 17.54
C GLY A 105 -2.00 13.88 16.45
N ALA A 106 -1.15 14.89 16.35
CA ALA A 106 -1.11 15.80 15.20
C ALA A 106 -0.54 15.07 13.97
N ALA A 107 -1.34 14.17 13.40
CA ALA A 107 -0.93 13.12 12.49
C ALA A 107 -0.73 13.61 11.04
N HIS A 108 0.28 14.45 10.80
CA HIS A 108 0.48 15.13 9.50
C HIS A 108 1.08 14.25 8.39
N LEU A 109 1.68 13.10 8.71
CA LEU A 109 2.41 12.29 7.74
C LEU A 109 1.57 11.93 6.50
N PRO A 110 0.33 11.42 6.61
CA PRO A 110 -0.44 11.03 5.43
C PRO A 110 -0.77 12.21 4.52
N GLY A 111 -1.24 13.33 5.10
CA GLY A 111 -1.60 14.53 4.35
C GLY A 111 -0.40 15.21 3.67
N MET A 112 0.74 15.27 4.36
CA MET A 112 1.97 15.83 3.80
C MET A 112 2.60 14.96 2.71
N VAL A 113 2.47 13.64 2.79
CA VAL A 113 2.90 12.76 1.71
C VAL A 113 1.96 12.90 0.50
N ALA A 114 0.65 12.95 0.74
CA ALA A 114 -0.34 13.15 -0.31
C ALA A 114 -0.18 14.49 -1.05
N SER A 115 0.30 15.54 -0.39
CA SER A 115 0.53 16.84 -1.04
C SER A 115 1.73 16.86 -2.00
N LEU A 116 2.61 15.86 -1.90
CA LEU A 116 3.86 15.76 -2.66
C LEU A 116 3.83 14.69 -3.76
N THR A 117 2.76 13.91 -3.86
CA THR A 117 2.67 12.80 -4.82
C THR A 117 1.28 12.68 -5.43
N ALA A 118 1.23 12.21 -6.67
CA ALA A 118 -0.03 11.87 -7.34
C ALA A 118 -0.48 10.43 -7.04
N LEU A 119 0.30 9.66 -6.29
CA LEU A 119 -0.06 8.31 -5.87
C LEU A 119 -1.19 8.37 -4.83
N PRO A 120 -2.10 7.38 -4.80
CA PRO A 120 -3.06 7.26 -3.72
C PRO A 120 -2.34 7.06 -2.38
N VAL A 121 -2.75 7.84 -1.37
CA VAL A 121 -2.27 7.74 0.01
C VAL A 121 -3.43 7.31 0.91
N ILE A 122 -3.22 6.22 1.64
CA ILE A 122 -4.12 5.69 2.64
C ILE A 122 -3.61 6.11 4.01
N GLY A 123 -4.44 6.79 4.79
CA GLY A 123 -4.09 7.26 6.13
C GLY A 123 -4.60 6.31 7.21
N VAL A 124 -3.73 5.86 8.10
CA VAL A 124 -4.08 5.07 9.30
C VAL A 124 -3.92 5.96 10.54
N PRO A 125 -5.01 6.40 11.16
CA PRO A 125 -4.93 7.14 12.41
C PRO A 125 -4.47 6.21 13.53
N VAL A 126 -3.30 6.45 14.11
CA VAL A 126 -2.79 5.64 15.23
C VAL A 126 -3.41 6.14 16.53
N LYS A 127 -3.85 5.22 17.39
CA LYS A 127 -4.48 5.54 18.67
C LYS A 127 -3.50 6.27 19.59
N THR A 128 -3.91 7.42 20.12
CA THR A 128 -3.20 8.14 21.18
C THR A 128 -3.75 7.78 22.56
N SER A 129 -2.94 7.98 23.60
CA SER A 129 -3.37 7.74 24.99
C SER A 129 -4.41 8.78 25.46
N SER A 130 -4.26 10.04 25.06
CA SER A 130 -5.10 11.15 25.55
C SER A 130 -6.49 11.19 24.92
N LEU A 131 -6.59 11.02 23.60
CA LEU A 131 -7.85 11.22 22.85
C LEU A 131 -8.29 9.99 22.07
N SER A 132 -7.73 8.82 22.40
CA SER A 132 -8.05 7.53 21.76
C SER A 132 -7.96 7.58 20.22
N GLY A 133 -7.09 8.43 19.67
CA GLY A 133 -6.88 8.58 18.23
C GLY A 133 -7.89 9.48 17.52
N MET A 134 -8.79 10.19 18.23
CA MET A 134 -9.68 11.17 17.61
C MET A 134 -8.90 12.36 17.02
N ASP A 135 -7.86 12.80 17.74
CA ASP A 135 -6.86 13.75 17.25
C ASP A 135 -6.19 13.26 15.96
N SER A 136 -5.72 12.02 15.94
CA SER A 136 -5.13 11.39 14.76
C SER A 136 -6.13 11.34 13.61
N LEU A 137 -7.37 10.93 13.87
CA LEU A 137 -8.42 10.77 12.86
C LEU A 137 -8.72 12.10 12.19
N LEU A 138 -9.03 13.12 13.00
CA LEU A 138 -9.38 14.45 12.48
C LEU A 138 -8.20 15.11 11.76
N SER A 139 -6.96 14.88 12.20
CA SER A 139 -5.76 15.37 11.53
C SER A 139 -5.54 14.77 10.13
N ILE A 140 -6.03 13.54 9.90
CA ILE A 140 -5.83 12.82 8.64
C ILE A 140 -7.04 12.96 7.71
N VAL A 141 -8.27 12.83 8.23
CA VAL A 141 -9.49 12.76 7.41
C VAL A 141 -9.98 14.13 6.92
N GLN A 142 -9.73 15.21 7.67
CA GLN A 142 -10.23 16.55 7.36
C GLN A 142 -9.32 17.33 6.40
N MET A 143 -8.77 16.66 5.38
CA MET A 143 -7.96 17.33 4.37
C MET A 143 -8.81 18.36 3.60
N PRO A 144 -8.31 19.59 3.39
CA PRO A 144 -8.97 20.56 2.53
C PRO A 144 -9.10 20.08 1.08
N LYS A 145 -9.99 20.74 0.32
CA LYS A 145 -10.17 20.47 -1.11
C LYS A 145 -8.83 20.54 -1.86
N GLY A 146 -8.51 19.47 -2.59
CA GLY A 146 -7.37 19.41 -3.51
C GLY A 146 -6.41 18.25 -3.22
N ILE A 147 -6.14 17.96 -1.94
CA ILE A 147 -5.19 16.91 -1.53
C ILE A 147 -5.92 15.84 -0.71
N PRO A 148 -6.49 14.81 -1.36
CA PRO A 148 -7.24 13.78 -0.65
C PRO A 148 -6.32 12.77 0.06
N VAL A 149 -6.79 12.24 1.19
CA VAL A 149 -6.24 11.05 1.86
C VAL A 149 -7.38 10.05 2.05
N ALA A 150 -7.16 8.80 1.69
CA ALA A 150 -8.13 7.73 1.93
C ALA A 150 -7.97 7.22 3.37
N THR A 151 -8.70 7.81 4.31
CA THR A 151 -8.55 7.49 5.74
C THR A 151 -9.35 6.25 6.13
N VAL A 152 -8.71 5.31 6.82
CA VAL A 152 -9.37 4.13 7.43
C VAL A 152 -9.66 4.36 8.91
N ALA A 153 -10.31 3.39 9.57
CA ALA A 153 -10.61 3.46 10.99
C ALA A 153 -9.34 3.57 11.86
N ILE A 154 -9.48 4.18 13.05
CA ILE A 154 -8.40 4.34 14.03
C ILE A 154 -7.79 2.96 14.33
N GLY A 155 -6.47 2.85 14.20
CA GLY A 155 -5.69 1.64 14.47
C GLY A 155 -5.89 0.50 13.46
N ASN A 156 -6.68 0.70 12.40
CA ASN A 156 -7.05 -0.40 11.50
C ASN A 156 -6.13 -0.47 10.26
N ALA A 157 -4.85 -0.77 10.48
CA ALA A 157 -3.90 -0.92 9.38
C ALA A 157 -4.21 -2.15 8.49
N ALA A 158 -4.84 -3.19 9.03
CA ALA A 158 -5.34 -4.31 8.24
C ALA A 158 -6.26 -3.84 7.10
N ASN A 159 -7.24 -2.97 7.41
CA ASN A 159 -8.11 -2.39 6.39
C ASN A 159 -7.37 -1.47 5.42
N ALA A 160 -6.27 -0.82 5.83
CA ALA A 160 -5.42 -0.09 4.89
C ALA A 160 -4.72 -1.03 3.89
N GLY A 161 -4.22 -2.18 4.36
CA GLY A 161 -3.69 -3.22 3.49
C GLY A 161 -4.75 -3.76 2.51
N LEU A 162 -5.97 -4.02 3.00
CA LEU A 162 -7.09 -4.47 2.17
C LEU A 162 -7.51 -3.42 1.13
N LEU A 163 -7.54 -2.15 1.52
CA LEU A 163 -7.86 -1.05 0.62
C LEU A 163 -6.79 -0.89 -0.47
N ALA A 164 -5.51 -1.00 -0.11
CA ALA A 164 -4.42 -1.02 -1.09
C ALA A 164 -4.55 -2.20 -2.06
N ALA A 165 -4.85 -3.41 -1.56
CA ALA A 165 -5.09 -4.58 -2.41
C ALA A 165 -6.26 -4.34 -3.39
N ARG A 166 -7.37 -3.76 -2.94
CA ARG A 166 -8.52 -3.40 -3.79
C ARG A 166 -8.17 -2.34 -4.84
N MET A 167 -7.38 -1.32 -4.47
CA MET A 167 -6.91 -0.31 -5.43
C MET A 167 -6.08 -0.95 -6.54
N LEU A 168 -5.16 -1.86 -6.19
CA LEU A 168 -4.32 -2.57 -7.15
C LEU A 168 -5.13 -3.55 -8.01
N ALA A 169 -6.05 -4.29 -7.41
CA ALA A 169 -6.93 -5.27 -8.07
C ALA A 169 -7.77 -4.65 -9.20
N SER A 170 -8.07 -3.34 -9.14
CA SER A 170 -8.82 -2.64 -10.19
C SER A 170 -8.20 -2.75 -11.59
N THR A 171 -6.91 -3.11 -11.67
CA THR A 171 -6.18 -3.30 -12.93
C THR A 171 -5.40 -4.61 -13.00
N ASP A 172 -5.60 -5.50 -12.03
CA ASP A 172 -4.83 -6.74 -11.82
C ASP A 172 -5.83 -7.89 -11.57
N SER A 173 -6.12 -8.67 -12.61
CA SER A 173 -7.15 -9.73 -12.58
C SER A 173 -6.84 -10.83 -11.57
N ASP A 174 -5.58 -11.21 -11.43
CA ASP A 174 -5.18 -12.25 -10.49
C ASP A 174 -5.38 -11.77 -9.05
N LEU A 175 -5.07 -10.50 -8.79
CA LEU A 175 -5.32 -9.90 -7.49
C LEU A 175 -6.83 -9.69 -7.23
N TRP A 176 -7.59 -9.36 -8.28
CA TRP A 176 -9.06 -9.30 -8.20
C TRP A 176 -9.65 -10.61 -7.68
N ASP A 177 -9.28 -11.74 -8.29
CA ASP A 177 -9.76 -13.06 -7.88
C ASP A 177 -9.38 -13.39 -6.43
N LYS A 178 -8.16 -13.05 -6.02
CA LYS A 178 -7.73 -13.23 -4.62
C LYS A 178 -8.56 -12.40 -3.64
N VAL A 179 -8.84 -11.13 -3.96
CA VAL A 179 -9.65 -10.26 -3.11
C VAL A 179 -11.10 -10.74 -3.05
N THR A 180 -11.68 -11.22 -4.16
CA THR A 180 -13.02 -11.80 -4.19
C THR A 180 -13.08 -13.10 -3.38
N LYS A 181 -12.07 -13.96 -3.49
CA LYS A 181 -11.95 -15.17 -2.67
C LYS A 181 -11.88 -14.85 -1.18
N TYR A 182 -11.08 -13.86 -0.79
CA TYR A 182 -11.02 -13.39 0.59
C TYR A 182 -12.39 -12.93 1.12
N GLN A 183 -13.18 -12.20 0.31
CA GLN A 183 -14.54 -11.82 0.69
C GLN A 183 -15.46 -13.03 0.90
N LYS A 184 -15.33 -14.05 0.05
CA LYS A 184 -16.12 -15.28 0.17
C LYS A 184 -15.73 -16.08 1.43
N GLU A 185 -14.45 -16.20 1.72
CA GLU A 185 -13.95 -16.87 2.93
C GLU A 185 -14.42 -16.18 4.22
N LEU A 186 -14.58 -14.85 4.21
CA LEU A 186 -15.17 -14.11 5.34
C LEU A 186 -16.66 -14.46 5.54
N GLU A 187 -17.43 -14.55 4.47
CA GLU A 187 -18.83 -14.97 4.50
C GLU A 187 -18.94 -16.39 5.10
N ASP A 188 -18.16 -17.32 4.56
CA ASP A 188 -18.16 -18.72 5.01
C ASP A 188 -17.75 -18.83 6.49
N THR A 189 -16.77 -18.02 6.94
CA THR A 189 -16.37 -17.93 8.35
C THR A 189 -17.52 -17.46 9.25
N VAL A 190 -18.32 -16.50 8.79
CA VAL A 190 -19.48 -15.98 9.55
C VAL A 190 -20.58 -17.03 9.61
N LEU A 191 -20.88 -17.70 8.50
CA LEU A 191 -21.89 -18.76 8.44
C LEU A 191 -21.54 -19.92 9.39
N LEU A 192 -20.29 -20.36 9.40
CA LEU A 192 -19.82 -21.41 10.32
C LEU A 192 -19.93 -20.98 11.80
N LYS A 193 -19.62 -19.72 12.11
CA LYS A 193 -19.78 -19.18 13.48
C LYS A 193 -21.25 -19.07 13.88
N ALA A 194 -22.13 -18.71 12.95
CA ALA A 194 -23.58 -18.64 13.17
C ALA A 194 -24.15 -20.04 13.45
N GLU A 195 -23.84 -21.03 12.60
CA GLU A 195 -24.26 -22.42 12.80
C GLU A 195 -23.81 -22.98 14.15
N ARG A 196 -22.55 -22.73 14.54
CA ARG A 196 -22.05 -23.15 15.85
C ARG A 196 -22.81 -22.48 17.00
N LEU A 197 -23.03 -21.18 16.92
CA LEU A 197 -23.75 -20.43 17.96
C LEU A 197 -25.21 -20.88 18.10
N GLU A 198 -25.88 -21.13 16.98
CA GLU A 198 -27.26 -21.62 16.92
C GLU A 198 -27.40 -23.06 17.40
N GLY A 199 -26.44 -23.92 17.07
CA GLY A 199 -26.43 -25.33 17.47
C GLY A 199 -26.04 -25.59 18.92
N GLU A 200 -25.05 -24.87 19.45
CA GLU A 200 -24.51 -25.10 20.79
C GLU A 200 -25.15 -24.19 21.86
N GLY A 201 -25.75 -23.07 21.45
CA GLY A 201 -26.23 -22.01 22.34
C GLY A 201 -25.11 -21.10 22.85
N TRP A 202 -25.46 -19.86 23.21
CA TRP A 202 -24.48 -18.83 23.59
C TRP A 202 -23.64 -19.19 24.83
N GLU A 203 -24.22 -19.94 25.78
CA GLU A 203 -23.54 -20.37 27.01
C GLU A 203 -22.36 -21.30 26.71
N ARG A 204 -22.54 -22.26 25.81
CA ARG A 204 -21.44 -23.18 25.42
C ARG A 204 -20.46 -22.48 24.50
N TYR A 205 -20.93 -21.64 23.58
CA TYR A 205 -20.09 -20.92 22.63
C TYR A 205 -19.04 -20.01 23.31
N LEU A 206 -19.39 -19.33 24.41
CA LEU A 206 -18.46 -18.47 25.16
C LEU A 206 -17.45 -19.24 26.02
N ASN A 207 -17.75 -20.49 26.36
CA ASN A 207 -16.96 -21.30 27.30
C ASN A 207 -16.07 -22.35 26.61
N ALA A 208 -15.97 -22.32 25.28
CA ALA A 208 -15.23 -23.26 24.46
C ALA A 208 -14.18 -22.56 23.60
#